data_AF-A0AAU6BKN8-F1
#
_entry.id   AF-A0AAU6BKN8-F1
#
_cell.length_a   1.000
_cell.length_b   1.000
_cell.length_c   1.000
_cell.angle_alpha   90.00
_cell.angle_beta   90.00
_cell.angle_gamma   90.00
#
_symmetry.space_group_name_H-M   'P 1'
#
loop_
_entity.id
_entity.type
_entity.pdbx_description
1 polymer ?
#
loop_
_entity_poly.entity_id
_entity_poly.type
_entity_poly.pdbx_seq_one_letter_code
_entity_poly.pdbx_strand_id
1 'polypeptide(L)'
;MTAAELWADRAAAAAGLDLSPGWRGFALHARAEVQLARQNPAAGPTACRAAAEFRAARMSLNEAMARLTAGAALSASGRQAEALAELEQVKALADACGTLAVSELAEHEHHRIAAQAPLGRGGTS
;
A
#
# COMPACT_ATOMS: atom_id res chain seq x y z
N MET A 1 -0.60 18.64 -15.48
CA MET A 1 0.19 17.45 -15.20
C MET A 1 1.26 17.85 -14.19
N THR A 2 1.33 17.22 -13.03
CA THR A 2 2.29 17.55 -11.97
C THR A 2 3.64 16.86 -12.21
N ALA A 3 4.71 17.33 -11.54
CA ALA A 3 6.03 16.69 -11.65
C ALA A 3 6.01 15.23 -11.18
N ALA A 4 5.19 14.91 -10.17
CA ALA A 4 5.01 13.55 -9.67
C ALA A 4 4.39 12.62 -10.72
N GLU A 5 3.42 13.10 -11.50
CA GLU A 5 2.80 12.33 -12.58
C GLU A 5 3.78 12.02 -13.70
N LEU A 6 4.53 13.04 -14.15
CA LEU A 6 5.55 12.86 -15.17
C LEU A 6 6.63 11.87 -14.74
N TRP A 7 6.99 11.87 -13.45
CA TRP A 7 7.94 10.91 -12.92
C TRP A 7 7.36 9.50 -12.87
N ALA A 8 6.12 9.33 -12.39
CA ALA A 8 5.44 8.04 -12.34
C ALA A 8 5.25 7.42 -13.73
N ASP A 9 4.86 8.22 -14.73
CA ASP A 9 4.69 7.76 -16.11
C ASP A 9 6.02 7.33 -16.74
N ARG A 10 7.11 8.08 -16.48
CA ARG A 10 8.46 7.72 -16.92
C ARG A 10 8.97 6.45 -16.26
N ALA A 11 8.73 6.29 -14.96
CA ALA A 11 9.09 5.08 -14.22
C ALA A 11 8.31 3.86 -14.77
N ALA A 12 7.02 4.03 -15.06
CA ALA A 12 6.19 2.98 -15.67
C ALA A 12 6.67 2.59 -17.08
N ALA A 13 7.07 3.57 -17.90
CA ALA A 13 7.64 3.32 -19.22
C ALA A 13 8.98 2.57 -19.13
N ALA A 14 9.84 2.92 -18.17
CA ALA A 14 11.10 2.23 -17.93
C ALA A 14 10.86 0.78 -17.46
N ALA A 15 9.82 0.52 -16.66
CA ALA A 15 9.47 -0.80 -16.13
C ALA A 15 9.06 -1.84 -17.19
N GLY A 16 8.75 -1.40 -18.42
CA GLY A 16 8.50 -2.28 -19.56
C GLY A 16 9.74 -2.93 -20.18
N LEU A 17 10.96 -2.57 -19.75
CA LEU A 17 12.23 -3.02 -20.32
C LEU A 17 12.87 -4.21 -19.58
N ASP A 18 12.11 -5.25 -19.22
CA ASP A 18 12.60 -6.39 -18.43
C ASP A 18 13.37 -5.96 -17.15
N LEU A 19 12.85 -4.94 -16.46
CA LEU A 19 13.45 -4.50 -15.22
C LEU A 19 13.43 -5.60 -14.15
N SER A 20 14.48 -5.62 -13.32
CA SER A 20 14.50 -6.48 -12.15
C SER A 20 13.30 -6.17 -11.24
N PRO A 21 12.79 -7.16 -10.47
CA PRO A 21 11.60 -7.00 -9.66
C PRO A 21 11.62 -5.75 -8.75
N GLY A 22 12.78 -5.41 -8.17
CA GLY A 22 12.91 -4.22 -7.31
C GLY A 22 12.58 -2.91 -8.03
N TRP A 23 13.08 -2.72 -9.26
CA TRP A 23 12.79 -1.52 -10.04
C TRP A 23 11.33 -1.44 -10.48
N ARG A 24 10.73 -2.59 -10.85
CA ARG A 24 9.31 -2.65 -11.17
C ARG A 24 8.45 -2.31 -9.94
N GLY A 25 8.87 -2.76 -8.76
CA GLY A 25 8.26 -2.39 -7.48
C GLY A 25 8.21 -0.88 -7.26
N PHE A 26 9.33 -0.17 -7.47
CA PHE A 26 9.36 1.30 -7.34
C PHE A 26 8.43 2.01 -8.32
N ALA A 27 8.42 1.59 -9.59
CA ALA A 27 7.53 2.19 -10.59
C ALA A 27 6.04 2.00 -10.25
N LEU A 28 5.68 0.80 -9.77
CA LEU A 28 4.31 0.52 -9.33
C LEU A 28 3.95 1.29 -8.06
N HIS A 29 4.86 1.39 -7.09
CA HIS A 29 4.63 2.14 -5.85
C HIS A 29 4.35 3.62 -6.16
N ALA A 30 5.21 4.24 -6.96
CA ALA A 30 5.04 5.62 -7.42
C ALA A 30 3.67 5.88 -8.05
N ARG A 31 3.26 4.96 -8.94
CA ARG A 31 1.96 5.03 -9.60
C ARG A 31 0.81 4.90 -8.60
N ALA A 32 0.95 4.03 -7.61
CA ALA A 32 -0.05 3.85 -6.56
C ALA A 32 -0.22 5.10 -5.69
N GLU A 33 0.87 5.79 -5.33
CA GLU A 33 0.81 7.05 -4.58
C GLU A 33 0.09 8.16 -5.37
N VAL A 34 0.41 8.30 -6.66
CA VAL A 34 -0.30 9.26 -7.54
C VAL A 34 -1.79 8.91 -7.65
N GLN A 35 -2.12 7.64 -7.78
CA GLN A 35 -3.51 7.18 -7.81
C GLN A 35 -4.23 7.45 -6.48
N LEU A 36 -3.56 7.21 -5.35
CA LEU A 36 -4.12 7.44 -4.01
C LEU A 36 -4.39 8.92 -3.77
N ALA A 37 -3.45 9.80 -4.11
CA ALA A 37 -3.62 11.26 -3.99
C ALA A 37 -4.81 11.77 -4.81
N ARG A 38 -5.18 11.06 -5.89
CA ARG A 38 -6.33 11.35 -6.75
C ARG A 38 -7.59 10.56 -6.39
N GLN A 39 -7.58 9.83 -5.27
CA GLN A 39 -8.68 8.95 -4.84
C GLN A 39 -9.11 7.94 -5.92
N ASN A 40 -8.16 7.49 -6.74
CA ASN A 40 -8.42 6.52 -7.80
C ASN A 40 -8.49 5.10 -7.18
N PRO A 41 -9.57 4.33 -7.42
CA PRO A 41 -9.74 2.99 -6.84
C PRO A 41 -8.68 1.97 -7.28
N ALA A 42 -7.92 2.26 -8.35
CA ALA A 42 -6.80 1.43 -8.78
C ALA A 42 -5.57 1.50 -7.87
N ALA A 43 -5.52 2.46 -6.93
CA ALA A 43 -4.39 2.66 -6.01
C ALA A 43 -4.10 1.40 -5.18
N GLY A 44 -5.11 0.79 -4.57
CA GLY A 44 -4.96 -0.42 -3.74
C GLY A 44 -4.38 -1.61 -4.51
N PRO A 45 -5.00 -2.03 -5.63
CA PRO A 45 -4.46 -3.10 -6.47
C PRO A 45 -3.05 -2.81 -7.00
N THR A 46 -2.74 -1.56 -7.37
CA THR A 46 -1.41 -1.19 -7.86
C THR A 46 -0.36 -1.27 -6.75
N ALA A 47 -0.69 -0.82 -5.53
CA ALA A 47 0.17 -0.93 -4.36
C ALA A 47 0.42 -2.40 -3.95
N CYS A 48 -0.61 -3.26 -4.02
CA CYS A 48 -0.47 -4.71 -3.75
C CYS A 48 0.54 -5.36 -4.73
N ARG A 49 0.49 -4.97 -6.01
CA ARG A 49 1.46 -5.44 -7.01
C ARG A 49 2.87 -4.93 -6.72
N ALA A 50 3.02 -3.68 -6.29
CA ALA A 50 4.33 -3.15 -5.87
C ALA A 50 4.91 -3.95 -4.69
N ALA A 51 4.09 -4.27 -3.68
CA ALA A 51 4.49 -5.09 -2.54
C ALA A 51 4.97 -6.48 -2.98
N ALA A 52 4.27 -7.13 -3.92
CA ALA A 52 4.68 -8.43 -4.45
C ALA A 52 6.04 -8.38 -5.18
N GLU A 53 6.30 -7.32 -5.95
CA GLU A 53 7.57 -7.12 -6.64
C GLU A 53 8.73 -6.87 -5.65
N PHE A 54 8.50 -6.07 -4.59
CA PHE A 54 9.49 -5.86 -3.54
C PHE A 54 9.77 -7.14 -2.74
N ARG A 55 8.75 -7.94 -2.46
CA ARG A 55 8.90 -9.26 -1.84
C ARG A 55 9.78 -10.16 -2.68
N ALA A 56 9.50 -10.24 -3.99
CA ALA A 56 10.31 -11.03 -4.92
C ALA A 56 11.77 -10.55 -4.96
N ALA A 57 12.00 -9.24 -4.78
CA ALA A 57 13.32 -8.63 -4.67
C ALA A 57 13.96 -8.70 -3.27
N ARG A 58 13.28 -9.28 -2.26
CA ARG A 58 13.70 -9.31 -0.85
C ARG A 58 13.95 -7.91 -0.25
N MET A 59 13.15 -6.93 -0.64
CA MET A 59 13.22 -5.54 -0.16
C MET A 59 12.14 -5.27 0.89
N SER A 60 12.30 -5.83 2.10
CA SER A 60 11.25 -5.86 3.13
C SER A 60 10.71 -4.49 3.56
N LEU A 61 11.58 -3.47 3.67
CA LEU A 61 11.14 -2.10 4.00
C LEU A 61 10.24 -1.52 2.89
N ASN A 62 10.60 -1.74 1.63
CA ASN A 62 9.81 -1.25 0.50
C ASN A 62 8.51 -2.02 0.33
N GLU A 63 8.52 -3.33 0.64
CA GLU A 63 7.31 -4.13 0.75
C GLU A 63 6.39 -3.53 1.82
N ALA A 64 6.89 -3.26 3.02
CA ALA A 64 6.11 -2.68 4.11
C ALA A 64 5.50 -1.33 3.72
N MET A 65 6.27 -0.44 3.10
CA MET A 65 5.76 0.83 2.60
C MET A 65 4.66 0.64 1.55
N ALA A 66 4.83 -0.29 0.60
CA ALA A 66 3.82 -0.54 -0.42
C ALA A 66 2.51 -1.11 0.17
N ARG A 67 2.63 -1.97 1.18
CA ARG A 67 1.49 -2.52 1.92
C ARG A 67 0.75 -1.46 2.72
N LEU A 68 1.46 -0.51 3.31
CA LEU A 68 0.85 0.64 3.98
C LEU A 68 0.00 1.47 2.99
N THR A 69 0.55 1.78 1.82
CA THR A 69 -0.18 2.47 0.73
C THR A 69 -1.39 1.65 0.26
N ALA A 70 -1.27 0.32 0.18
CA ALA A 70 -2.38 -0.57 -0.16
C ALA A 70 -3.50 -0.52 0.90
N GLY A 71 -3.15 -0.60 2.18
CA GLY A 71 -4.10 -0.49 3.29
C GLY A 71 -4.88 0.82 3.27
N ALA A 72 -4.18 1.95 3.12
CA ALA A 72 -4.81 3.26 3.01
C ALA A 72 -5.79 3.35 1.82
N ALA A 73 -5.36 2.89 0.65
CA ALA A 73 -6.18 2.94 -0.57
C ALA A 73 -7.40 1.98 -0.54
N LEU A 74 -7.23 0.78 0.01
CA LEU A 74 -8.32 -0.18 0.19
C LEU A 74 -9.36 0.35 1.19
N SER A 75 -8.91 0.99 2.26
CA SER A 75 -9.82 1.61 3.22
C SER A 75 -10.62 2.76 2.59
N ALA A 76 -9.95 3.65 1.85
CA ALA A 76 -10.61 4.73 1.13
C ALA A 76 -11.66 4.25 0.11
N SER A 77 -11.55 3.00 -0.36
CA SER A 77 -12.52 2.36 -1.25
C SER A 77 -13.54 1.46 -0.54
N GLY A 78 -13.59 1.50 0.80
CA GLY A 78 -14.54 0.75 1.62
C GLY A 78 -14.18 -0.72 1.85
N ARG A 79 -13.01 -1.18 1.39
CA ARG A 79 -12.55 -2.58 1.50
C ARG A 79 -11.80 -2.82 2.81
N GLN A 80 -12.50 -2.61 3.93
CA GLN A 80 -11.88 -2.55 5.26
C GLN A 80 -11.16 -3.84 5.67
N ALA A 81 -11.74 -5.02 5.41
CA ALA A 81 -11.12 -6.30 5.79
C ALA A 81 -9.77 -6.51 5.07
N GLU A 82 -9.70 -6.15 3.80
CA GLU A 82 -8.47 -6.27 3.01
C GLU A 82 -7.45 -5.22 3.42
N ALA A 83 -7.90 -4.00 3.74
CA ALA A 83 -7.03 -2.96 4.26
C ALA A 83 -6.35 -3.39 5.58
N LEU A 84 -7.10 -3.99 6.50
CA LEU A 84 -6.57 -4.49 7.77
C LEU A 84 -5.56 -5.63 7.56
N ALA A 85 -5.84 -6.55 6.64
CA ALA A 85 -4.91 -7.63 6.30
C ALA A 85 -3.58 -7.13 5.73
N GLU A 86 -3.59 -6.01 5.00
CA GLU A 86 -2.37 -5.35 4.52
C GLU A 86 -1.58 -4.72 5.67
N LEU A 87 -2.24 -4.03 6.61
CA LEU A 87 -1.57 -3.40 7.75
C LEU A 87 -0.99 -4.40 8.74
N GLU A 88 -1.62 -5.55 8.96
CA GLU A 88 -1.03 -6.61 9.77
C GLU A 88 0.27 -7.16 9.15
N GLN A 89 0.35 -7.23 7.82
CA GLN A 89 1.61 -7.58 7.15
C GLN A 89 2.67 -6.48 7.29
N VAL A 90 2.29 -5.19 7.36
CA VAL A 90 3.25 -4.11 7.63
C VAL A 90 3.89 -4.29 9.00
N LYS A 91 3.10 -4.58 10.04
CA LYS A 91 3.62 -4.80 11.41
C LYS A 91 4.63 -5.94 11.44
N ALA A 92 4.28 -7.09 10.86
CA ALA A 92 5.17 -8.25 10.81
C ALA A 92 6.50 -7.95 10.09
N LEU A 93 6.48 -7.12 9.04
CA LEU A 93 7.69 -6.73 8.30
C LEU A 93 8.53 -5.69 9.05
N ALA A 94 7.89 -4.74 9.74
CA ALA A 94 8.56 -3.70 10.48
C ALA A 94 9.29 -4.24 11.73
N ASP A 95 8.69 -5.23 12.40
CA ASP A 95 9.34 -5.96 13.50
C ASP A 95 10.60 -6.71 13.02
N ALA A 96 10.54 -7.29 11.81
CA ALA A 96 11.68 -7.99 11.20
C ALA A 96 12.81 -7.04 10.73
N CYS A 97 12.50 -5.77 10.44
CA CYS A 97 13.46 -4.78 9.97
C CYS A 97 13.97 -3.82 11.06
N GLY A 98 13.44 -3.91 12.28
CA GLY A 98 13.78 -3.00 13.38
C GLY A 98 13.30 -1.56 13.18
N THR A 99 12.29 -1.34 12.34
CA THR A 99 11.80 0.00 11.98
C THR A 99 10.58 0.38 12.81
N LEU A 100 10.82 0.77 14.07
CA LEU A 100 9.77 1.12 15.05
C LEU A 100 8.75 2.14 14.50
N ALA A 101 9.23 3.20 13.84
CA ALA A 101 8.35 4.23 13.27
C ALA A 101 7.37 3.70 12.20
N VAL A 102 7.74 2.63 11.47
CA VAL A 102 6.86 1.99 10.48
C VAL A 102 5.82 1.10 11.18
N SER A 103 6.19 0.41 12.27
CA SER A 103 5.23 -0.33 13.11
C SER A 103 4.20 0.62 13.74
N GLU A 104 4.64 1.73 14.33
CA GLU A 104 3.76 2.72 14.98
C GLU A 104 2.74 3.31 13.98
N LEU A 105 3.20 3.65 12.77
CA LEU A 105 2.31 4.15 11.72
C LEU A 105 1.29 3.10 11.27
N ALA A 106 1.69 1.83 11.16
CA ALA A 106 0.78 0.74 10.82
C ALA A 106 -0.28 0.49 11.90
N GLU A 107 0.09 0.58 13.18
CA GLU A 107 -0.84 0.49 14.31
C GLU A 107 -1.84 1.64 14.31
N HIS A 108 -1.37 2.87 14.10
CA HIS A 108 -2.23 4.04 14.01
C HIS A 108 -3.29 3.88 12.91
N GLU A 109 -2.87 3.48 11.71
CA GLU A 109 -3.77 3.26 10.59
C GLU A 109 -4.74 2.10 10.84
N HIS A 110 -4.29 1.01 11.48
CA HIS A 110 -5.18 -0.09 11.85
C HIS A 110 -6.28 0.43 12.78
N HIS A 111 -5.94 1.11 13.86
CA HIS A 111 -6.92 1.64 14.81
C HIS A 111 -7.91 2.61 14.15
N ARG A 112 -7.42 3.50 13.27
CA ARG A 112 -8.28 4.43 12.52
C ARG A 112 -9.31 3.68 11.66
N ILE A 113 -8.89 2.63 10.95
CA ILE A 113 -9.76 1.83 10.09
C ILE A 113 -10.75 1.00 10.90
N ALA A 114 -10.28 0.35 11.96
CA ALA A 114 -11.12 -0.47 12.84
C ALA A 114 -12.22 0.37 13.51
N ALA A 115 -11.93 1.61 13.91
CA ALA A 115 -12.90 2.53 14.47
C ALA A 115 -13.97 3.01 13.45
N GLN A 116 -13.66 2.92 12.15
CA GLN A 116 -14.57 3.30 11.06
C GLN A 116 -15.38 2.12 10.52
N ALA A 117 -15.08 0.88 10.94
CA ALA A 117 -15.89 -0.27 10.57
C ALA A 117 -17.29 -0.10 11.19
N PRO A 118 -18.39 -0.30 10.42
CA PRO A 118 -19.73 -0.17 10.97
C PRO A 118 -19.85 -1.16 12.13
N LEU A 119 -20.13 -0.66 13.35
CA LEU A 119 -20.66 -1.51 14.40
C LEU A 119 -21.84 -2.24 13.78
N GLY A 120 -21.75 -3.57 13.73
CA GLY A 120 -22.76 -4.41 13.10
C GLY A 120 -24.14 -3.90 13.48
N ARG A 121 -24.95 -3.60 12.46
CA ARG A 121 -26.38 -3.36 12.62
C ARG A 121 -26.99 -4.67 13.11
N GLY A 122 -26.82 -4.94 14.41
CA GLY A 122 -27.57 -5.92 15.17
C GLY A 122 -28.99 -5.37 15.23
N GLY A 123 -29.76 -5.68 14.19
CA GLY A 123 -31.19 -5.44 14.16
C GLY A 123 -31.81 -6.22 15.31
N THR A 124 -32.32 -5.50 16.30
CA THR A 124 -33.41 -5.97 17.13
C THR A 124 -34.66 -6.02 16.27
N SER A 125 -35.14 -7.23 15.98
CA SER A 125 -36.55 -7.55 15.73
C SER A 125 -36.77 -9.01 16.03
#